data_AF-A0A5E4R7S6-F1
#
_entry.id   AF-A0A5E4R7S6-F1
#
_cell.length_a   1.000
_cell.length_b   1.000
_cell.length_c   1.000
_cell.angle_alpha   90.00
_cell.angle_beta   90.00
_cell.angle_gamma   90.00
#
_symmetry.space_group_name_H-M   'P 1'
#
loop_
_entity.id
_entity.type
_entity.pdbx_description
1 polymer ?
#
loop_
_entity_poly.entity_id
_entity_poly.type
_entity_poly.pdbx_seq_one_letter_code
_entity_poly.pdbx_strand_id
1 'polypeptide(L)'
;MIVFIVCVLCAVASSRAQPDNSIWVDVGPLSPENVEVEKRYTPEVLEELHSAAADALLLYTEYTAQASTDLQAFLMNISRLSHDTFNGMDQSLLNNARLKKIEYDAHRLATFSAENHHKFFLGHMIVFRMHLNKSEDYIKKCDKVVKTCGTSCETIPRISRWRRLALAEIHRVRDDIQHSRRSYKDLLIHNHRRLNHLRKRASSRTTDAIDILQACIRQS
;
A
#
# COMPACT_ATOMS: atom_id res chain seq x y z
N MET A 1 23.02 38.73 -29.38
CA MET A 1 22.82 37.28 -29.50
C MET A 1 22.88 36.68 -28.11
N ILE A 2 21.72 36.78 -27.47
CA ILE A 2 21.34 36.23 -26.17
C ILE A 2 20.54 34.97 -26.51
N VAL A 3 20.42 34.05 -25.55
CA VAL A 3 19.71 32.76 -25.61
C VAL A 3 20.64 31.59 -25.97
N PHE A 4 21.15 30.90 -24.93
CA PHE A 4 21.15 29.43 -24.79
C PHE A 4 21.97 28.93 -23.57
N ILE A 5 22.02 29.67 -22.46
CA ILE A 5 22.67 29.20 -21.21
C ILE A 5 21.81 29.55 -20.00
N VAL A 6 20.58 29.01 -19.86
CA VAL A 6 19.80 29.10 -18.60
C VAL A 6 18.91 27.86 -18.30
N CYS A 7 18.97 26.74 -19.03
CA CYS A 7 17.95 25.66 -18.87
C CYS A 7 18.38 24.34 -18.22
N VAL A 8 19.48 24.27 -17.45
CA VAL A 8 19.89 23.00 -16.78
C VAL A 8 20.05 23.10 -15.26
N LEU A 9 19.74 24.24 -14.64
CA LEU A 9 19.83 24.42 -13.17
C LEU A 9 18.47 24.56 -12.45
N CYS A 10 17.36 24.19 -13.08
CA CYS A 10 16.02 24.16 -12.47
C CYS A 10 15.46 22.74 -12.22
N ALA A 11 16.32 21.72 -12.12
CA ALA A 11 15.88 20.34 -11.87
C ALA A 11 16.30 19.78 -10.49
N VAL A 12 16.70 20.64 -9.54
CA VAL A 12 17.14 20.22 -8.19
C VAL A 12 16.35 20.92 -7.06
N ALA A 13 15.18 21.50 -7.34
CA ALA A 13 14.37 22.18 -6.32
C ALA A 13 12.88 21.80 -6.33
N SER A 14 12.54 20.56 -6.70
CA SER A 14 11.17 20.03 -6.60
C SER A 14 11.06 18.91 -5.55
N SER A 15 11.84 19.00 -4.48
CA SER A 15 11.72 18.12 -3.31
C SER A 15 11.38 18.93 -2.06
N ARG A 16 10.27 19.66 -2.10
CA ARG A 16 9.54 20.07 -0.89
C ARG A 16 8.14 20.56 -1.22
N ALA A 17 7.21 20.25 -0.31
CA ALA A 17 5.76 20.40 -0.39
C ALA A 17 5.02 19.33 -1.21
N GLN A 18 5.19 18.06 -0.86
CA GLN A 18 3.98 17.25 -0.75
C GLN A 18 3.19 17.85 0.42
N PRO A 19 1.92 18.28 0.24
CA PRO A 19 1.09 18.51 1.41
C PRO A 19 1.07 17.20 2.21
N ASP A 20 1.12 17.30 3.53
CA ASP A 20 0.68 16.24 4.43
C ASP A 20 -0.78 15.91 4.10
N ASN A 21 -0.98 15.14 3.04
CA ASN A 21 -2.18 14.38 2.83
C ASN A 21 -2.04 13.20 3.78
N SER A 22 -2.32 13.45 5.07
CA SER A 22 -2.74 12.36 5.93
C SER A 22 -3.95 11.74 5.21
N ILE A 23 -3.74 10.54 4.66
CA ILE A 23 -4.82 9.75 4.04
C ILE A 23 -5.87 9.39 5.11
N TRP A 24 -5.51 9.58 6.38
CA TRP A 24 -6.31 9.40 7.57
C TRP A 24 -6.74 10.75 8.14
N VAL A 25 -8.01 10.86 8.49
CA VAL A 25 -8.54 11.99 9.24
C VAL A 25 -8.16 11.78 10.71
N ASP A 26 -7.43 12.73 11.30
CA ASP A 26 -7.29 12.80 12.75
C ASP A 26 -8.67 13.12 13.34
N VAL A 27 -9.25 12.15 14.04
CA VAL A 27 -10.49 12.33 14.81
C VAL A 27 -10.11 12.27 16.28
N GLY A 28 -10.24 13.42 16.97
CA GLY A 28 -9.86 13.58 18.37
C GLY A 28 -10.63 12.68 19.33
N PRO A 29 -10.11 12.48 20.56
CA PRO A 29 -10.68 11.54 21.53
C PRO A 29 -12.08 11.99 21.98
N LEU A 30 -13.02 11.05 21.99
CA LEU A 30 -14.35 11.20 22.58
C LEU A 30 -14.23 11.20 24.11
N SER A 31 -14.69 12.27 24.76
CA SER A 31 -14.85 12.33 26.22
C SER A 31 -16.01 11.43 26.66
N PRO A 32 -15.87 10.63 27.73
CA PRO A 32 -16.96 9.76 28.18
C PRO A 32 -17.86 10.53 29.15
N GLU A 33 -19.05 10.93 28.71
CA GLU A 33 -20.15 11.21 29.63
C GLU A 33 -21.23 10.14 29.47
N ASN A 34 -21.30 9.29 30.49
CA ASN A 34 -22.34 8.30 30.72
C ASN A 34 -23.69 9.00 30.93
N VAL A 35 -24.62 8.81 30.00
CA VAL A 35 -26.05 8.93 30.27
C VAL A 35 -26.74 7.80 29.52
N GLU A 36 -27.50 6.98 30.23
CA GLU A 36 -28.44 6.02 29.65
C GLU A 36 -29.47 6.79 28.82
N VAL A 37 -29.27 6.86 27.51
CA VAL A 37 -30.16 7.54 26.58
C VAL A 37 -30.77 6.51 25.64
N GLU A 38 -32.10 6.41 25.72
CA GLU A 38 -33.03 5.94 24.69
C GLU A 38 -32.33 5.71 23.34
N LYS A 39 -32.16 4.43 22.94
CA LYS A 39 -31.31 4.01 21.81
C LYS A 39 -31.61 4.83 20.56
N ARG A 40 -30.81 5.87 20.33
CA ARG A 40 -30.75 6.61 19.09
C ARG A 40 -30.06 5.69 18.09
N TYR A 41 -30.71 5.34 16.98
CA TYR A 41 -30.14 4.42 15.99
C TYR A 41 -28.97 5.01 15.20
N THR A 42 -28.77 6.34 15.25
CA THR A 42 -27.68 7.04 14.54
C THR A 42 -26.27 6.76 15.07
N PRO A 43 -26.00 6.79 16.39
CA PRO A 43 -24.68 6.42 16.93
C PRO A 43 -24.28 4.98 16.61
N GLU A 44 -25.20 4.02 16.60
CA GLU A 44 -24.89 2.62 16.24
C GLU A 44 -24.35 2.51 14.80
N VAL A 45 -24.97 3.21 13.85
CA VAL A 45 -24.51 3.24 12.44
C VAL A 45 -23.16 3.95 12.32
N LEU A 46 -22.89 4.95 13.16
CA LEU A 46 -21.60 5.63 13.21
C LEU A 46 -20.50 4.73 13.76
N GLU A 47 -20.78 3.96 14.82
CA GLU A 47 -19.87 2.94 15.35
C GLU A 47 -19.56 1.86 14.30
N GLU A 48 -20.57 1.39 13.57
CA GLU A 48 -20.36 0.44 12.47
C GLU A 48 -19.50 1.02 11.34
N LEU A 49 -19.68 2.29 11.00
CA LEU A 49 -18.85 2.98 10.02
C LEU A 49 -17.39 3.02 10.48
N HIS A 50 -17.14 3.39 11.74
CA HIS A 50 -15.79 3.43 12.31
C HIS A 50 -15.15 2.05 12.36
N SER A 51 -15.91 1.02 12.76
CA SER A 51 -15.45 -0.38 12.73
C SER A 51 -15.07 -0.81 11.32
N ALA A 52 -15.91 -0.57 10.32
CA ALA A 52 -15.61 -0.96 8.93
C ALA A 52 -14.40 -0.20 8.35
N ALA A 53 -14.24 1.07 8.71
CA ALA A 53 -13.06 1.86 8.34
C ALA A 53 -11.78 1.31 8.98
N ALA A 54 -11.84 0.94 10.26
CA ALA A 54 -10.72 0.33 10.98
C ALA A 54 -10.33 -1.02 10.38
N ASP A 55 -11.30 -1.87 10.02
CA ASP A 55 -11.05 -3.15 9.36
C ASP A 55 -10.38 -2.99 8.00
N ALA A 56 -10.84 -2.01 7.20
CA ALA A 56 -10.23 -1.69 5.91
C ALA A 56 -8.78 -1.17 6.07
N LEU A 57 -8.55 -0.29 7.04
CA LEU A 57 -7.22 0.21 7.39
C LEU A 57 -6.29 -0.93 7.80
N LEU A 58 -6.75 -1.78 8.72
CA LEU A 58 -5.98 -2.92 9.22
C LEU A 58 -5.53 -3.81 8.05
N LEU A 59 -6.46 -4.18 7.17
CA LEU A 59 -6.17 -4.98 5.98
C LEU A 59 -5.07 -4.35 5.09
N TYR A 60 -5.11 -3.04 4.89
CA TYR A 60 -4.08 -2.33 4.12
C TYR A 60 -2.72 -2.30 4.81
N THR A 61 -2.71 -2.05 6.11
CA THR A 61 -1.47 -2.00 6.90
C THR A 61 -0.79 -3.37 6.97
N GLU A 62 -1.56 -4.45 7.16
CA GLU A 62 -1.05 -5.81 7.13
C GLU A 62 -0.41 -6.14 5.78
N TYR A 63 -1.10 -5.79 4.69
CA TYR A 63 -0.60 -6.02 3.34
C TYR A 63 0.72 -5.27 3.08
N THR A 64 0.74 -3.97 3.36
CA THR A 64 1.91 -3.13 3.10
C THR A 64 3.09 -3.53 3.97
N ALA A 65 2.87 -3.90 5.24
CA ALA A 65 3.91 -4.39 6.12
C ALA A 65 4.53 -5.70 5.60
N GLN A 66 3.70 -6.68 5.22
CA GLN A 66 4.21 -7.96 4.73
C GLN A 66 4.92 -7.82 3.37
N ALA A 67 4.31 -7.10 2.42
CA ALA A 67 4.90 -6.91 1.09
C ALA A 67 6.24 -6.15 1.14
N SER A 68 6.34 -5.14 2.01
CA SER A 68 7.60 -4.41 2.23
C SER A 68 8.67 -5.29 2.88
N THR A 69 8.29 -6.12 3.85
CA THR A 69 9.22 -7.05 4.51
C THR A 69 9.80 -8.06 3.51
N ASP A 70 8.94 -8.65 2.67
CA ASP A 70 9.36 -9.60 1.64
C ASP A 70 10.31 -8.97 0.62
N LEU A 71 9.99 -7.74 0.17
CA LEU A 71 10.85 -6.98 -0.74
C LEU A 71 12.20 -6.66 -0.11
N GLN A 72 12.21 -6.15 1.13
CA GLN A 72 13.44 -5.81 1.84
C GLN A 72 14.34 -7.04 2.02
N ALA A 73 13.76 -8.18 2.41
CA ALA A 73 14.48 -9.44 2.53
C ALA A 73 15.07 -9.87 1.17
N PHE A 74 14.34 -9.73 0.07
CA PHE A 74 14.84 -10.01 -1.26
C PHE A 74 16.02 -9.10 -1.65
N LEU A 75 15.88 -7.78 -1.46
CA LEU A 75 16.93 -6.81 -1.82
C LEU A 75 18.22 -7.09 -1.03
N MET A 76 18.11 -7.38 0.27
CA MET A 76 19.26 -7.76 1.09
C MET A 76 19.93 -9.05 0.60
N ASN A 77 19.14 -10.07 0.26
CA ASN A 77 19.67 -11.34 -0.25
C ASN A 77 20.38 -11.19 -1.60
N ILE A 78 19.83 -10.39 -2.53
CA ILE A 78 20.45 -10.16 -3.84
C ILE A 78 21.73 -9.33 -3.72
N SER A 79 21.73 -8.31 -2.86
CA SER A 79 22.94 -7.51 -2.61
C SER A 79 24.06 -8.35 -2.00
N ARG A 80 23.71 -9.29 -1.10
CA ARG A 80 24.65 -10.26 -0.54
C ARG A 80 25.15 -11.27 -1.56
N LEU A 81 24.31 -11.76 -2.47
CA LEU A 81 24.74 -12.67 -3.53
C LEU A 81 25.92 -12.10 -4.34
N SER A 82 25.86 -10.81 -4.66
CA SER A 82 26.91 -10.07 -5.33
C SER A 82 28.17 -9.99 -4.45
N HIS A 83 28.02 -9.60 -3.18
CA HIS A 83 29.12 -9.48 -2.22
C HIS A 83 29.84 -10.81 -1.91
N ASP A 84 29.09 -11.88 -1.66
CA ASP A 84 29.64 -13.22 -1.39
C ASP A 84 30.41 -13.75 -2.60
N THR A 85 29.88 -13.48 -3.80
CA THR A 85 30.55 -13.78 -5.08
C THR A 85 31.87 -13.00 -5.21
N PHE A 86 31.89 -11.73 -4.81
CA PHE A 86 33.10 -10.89 -4.83
C PHE A 86 34.17 -11.34 -3.83
N ASN A 87 33.78 -11.75 -2.62
CA ASN A 87 34.73 -12.19 -1.59
C ASN A 87 35.40 -13.54 -1.92
N GLY A 88 34.76 -14.38 -2.74
CA GLY A 88 35.31 -15.66 -3.20
C GLY A 88 36.18 -15.57 -4.46
N MET A 89 36.27 -14.40 -5.10
CA MET A 89 37.04 -14.20 -6.33
C MET A 89 38.23 -13.27 -6.11
N ASP A 90 39.31 -13.50 -6.86
CA ASP A 90 40.55 -12.73 -6.77
C ASP A 90 40.31 -11.23 -7.03
N GLN A 91 41.06 -10.33 -6.38
CA GLN A 91 40.75 -8.89 -6.33
C GLN A 91 40.65 -8.21 -7.71
N SER A 92 41.26 -8.79 -8.75
CA SER A 92 41.20 -8.32 -10.13
C SER A 92 39.80 -8.40 -10.77
N LEU A 93 38.90 -9.21 -10.21
CA LEU A 93 37.52 -9.41 -10.71
C LEU A 93 36.47 -8.51 -9.99
N LEU A 94 36.88 -7.77 -8.96
CA LEU A 94 36.00 -7.02 -8.04
C LEU A 94 35.21 -5.87 -8.68
N ASN A 95 35.59 -5.44 -9.88
CA ASN A 95 34.91 -4.36 -10.60
C ASN A 95 34.18 -4.84 -11.86
N ASN A 96 33.66 -6.07 -11.84
CA ASN A 96 32.90 -6.53 -13.00
C ASN A 96 31.53 -5.86 -13.10
N ALA A 97 31.41 -4.93 -14.04
CA ALA A 97 30.17 -4.24 -14.39
C ALA A 97 29.01 -5.22 -14.69
N ARG A 98 29.27 -6.46 -15.11
CA ARG A 98 28.24 -7.48 -15.35
C ARG A 98 27.56 -7.94 -14.07
N LEU A 99 28.28 -8.15 -12.97
CA LEU A 99 27.70 -8.59 -11.69
C LEU A 99 26.83 -7.49 -11.07
N LYS A 100 27.36 -6.26 -11.03
CA LYS A 100 26.60 -5.07 -10.60
C LYS A 100 25.35 -4.85 -11.46
N LYS A 101 25.42 -5.12 -12.77
CA LYS A 101 24.25 -5.04 -13.65
C LYS A 101 23.21 -6.12 -13.34
N ILE A 102 23.61 -7.36 -13.04
CA ILE A 102 22.67 -8.44 -12.66
C ILE A 102 21.93 -8.06 -11.37
N GLU A 103 22.66 -7.56 -10.38
CA GLU A 103 22.11 -7.07 -9.12
C GLU A 103 21.10 -5.93 -9.35
N TYR A 104 21.51 -4.89 -10.09
CA TYR A 104 20.68 -3.75 -10.42
C TYR A 104 19.41 -4.15 -11.19
N ASP A 105 19.53 -5.02 -12.20
CA ASP A 105 18.39 -5.53 -12.97
C ASP A 105 17.40 -6.27 -12.05
N ALA A 106 17.90 -7.10 -11.13
CA ALA A 106 17.09 -7.85 -10.18
C ALA A 106 16.36 -6.93 -9.19
N HIS A 107 17.05 -5.92 -8.65
CA HIS A 107 16.46 -4.89 -7.78
C HIS A 107 15.35 -4.12 -8.48
N ARG A 108 15.62 -3.65 -9.71
CA ARG A 108 14.65 -2.89 -10.51
C ARG A 108 13.40 -3.70 -10.81
N LEU A 109 13.56 -4.97 -11.20
CA LEU A 109 12.44 -5.86 -11.50
C LEU A 109 11.60 -6.19 -10.26
N ALA A 110 12.24 -6.40 -9.11
CA ALA A 110 11.54 -6.65 -7.85
C ALA A 110 10.76 -5.42 -7.38
N THR A 111 11.39 -4.25 -7.42
CA THR A 111 10.75 -2.98 -7.04
C THR A 111 9.55 -2.67 -7.94
N PHE A 112 9.70 -2.82 -9.26
CA PHE A 112 8.60 -2.66 -10.20
C PHE A 112 7.43 -3.62 -9.92
N SER A 113 7.73 -4.88 -9.59
CA SER A 113 6.70 -5.85 -9.21
C SER A 113 5.96 -5.41 -7.94
N ALA A 114 6.69 -5.02 -6.91
CA ALA A 114 6.12 -4.57 -5.64
C ALA A 114 5.26 -3.31 -5.80
N GLU A 115 5.71 -2.33 -6.60
CA GLU A 115 4.90 -1.14 -6.91
C GLU A 115 3.58 -1.48 -7.59
N ASN A 116 3.59 -2.42 -8.54
CA ASN A 116 2.37 -2.83 -9.23
C ASN A 116 1.41 -3.55 -8.29
N HIS A 117 1.91 -4.43 -7.44
CA HIS A 117 1.10 -5.08 -6.41
C HIS A 117 0.51 -4.04 -5.45
N HIS A 118 1.31 -3.06 -5.01
CA HIS A 118 0.87 -1.97 -4.17
C HIS A 118 -0.26 -1.16 -4.82
N LYS A 119 -0.08 -0.74 -6.08
CA LYS A 119 -1.10 0.00 -6.84
C LYS A 119 -2.39 -0.79 -7.00
N PHE A 120 -2.29 -2.10 -7.28
CA PHE A 120 -3.45 -2.98 -7.36
C PHE A 120 -4.26 -2.97 -6.06
N PHE A 121 -3.59 -3.19 -4.92
CA PHE A 121 -4.28 -3.23 -3.64
C PHE A 121 -4.80 -1.87 -3.19
N LEU A 122 -4.08 -0.79 -3.51
CA LEU A 122 -4.54 0.58 -3.28
C LEU A 122 -5.85 0.87 -4.02
N GLY A 123 -6.07 0.28 -5.20
CA GLY A 123 -7.33 0.37 -5.93
C GLY A 123 -8.53 -0.11 -5.10
N HIS A 124 -8.39 -1.20 -4.35
CA HIS A 124 -9.43 -1.69 -3.44
C HIS A 124 -9.72 -0.68 -2.32
N MET A 125 -8.66 -0.08 -1.75
CA MET A 125 -8.81 0.91 -0.67
C MET A 125 -9.53 2.17 -1.13
N ILE A 126 -9.29 2.62 -2.36
CA ILE A 126 -9.99 3.76 -2.94
C ILE A 126 -11.50 3.46 -3.05
N VAL A 127 -11.87 2.25 -3.50
CA VAL A 127 -13.26 1.83 -3.59
C VAL A 127 -13.91 1.76 -2.20
N PHE A 128 -13.23 1.18 -1.21
CA PHE A 128 -13.72 1.15 0.17
C PHE A 128 -13.98 2.55 0.70
N ARG A 129 -13.01 3.45 0.54
CA ARG A 129 -13.14 4.85 0.96
C ARG A 129 -14.32 5.54 0.29
N MET A 130 -14.56 5.31 -1.00
CA MET A 130 -15.71 5.88 -1.71
C MET A 130 -17.04 5.47 -1.07
N HIS A 131 -17.20 4.19 -0.71
CA HIS A 131 -18.41 3.68 -0.07
C HIS A 131 -18.56 4.16 1.38
N LEU A 132 -17.46 4.20 2.15
CA LEU A 132 -17.47 4.71 3.52
C LEU A 132 -17.79 6.22 3.55
N ASN A 133 -17.20 7.02 2.67
CA ASN A 133 -17.52 8.46 2.54
C ASN A 133 -19.00 8.67 2.20
N LYS A 134 -19.55 7.86 1.28
CA LYS A 134 -20.97 7.93 0.93
C LYS A 134 -21.88 7.60 2.12
N SER A 135 -21.47 6.64 2.95
CA SER A 135 -22.16 6.28 4.20
C SER A 135 -22.11 7.44 5.20
N GLU A 136 -20.93 8.04 5.39
CA GLU A 136 -20.71 9.20 6.24
C GLU A 136 -21.60 10.39 5.83
N ASP A 137 -21.73 10.66 4.53
CA ASP A 137 -22.61 11.72 4.01
C ASP A 137 -24.08 11.50 4.38
N TYR A 138 -24.55 10.25 4.37
CA TYR A 138 -25.91 9.93 4.82
C TYR A 138 -26.07 10.14 6.33
N ILE A 139 -25.08 9.75 7.13
CA ILE A 139 -25.08 9.97 8.59
C ILE A 139 -25.10 11.46 8.92
N LYS A 140 -24.22 12.26 8.27
CA LYS A 140 -24.20 13.73 8.41
C LYS A 140 -25.54 14.37 8.06
N LYS A 141 -26.23 13.88 7.03
CA LYS A 141 -27.60 14.33 6.68
C LYS A 141 -28.61 13.98 7.77
N CYS A 142 -28.52 12.80 8.37
CA CYS A 142 -29.35 12.43 9.52
C CYS A 142 -29.09 13.37 10.71
N ASP A 143 -27.83 13.55 11.09
CA ASP A 143 -27.44 14.39 12.23
C ASP A 143 -27.89 15.83 12.08
N LYS A 144 -27.78 16.40 10.88
CA LYS A 144 -28.25 17.77 10.60
C LYS A 144 -29.74 17.92 10.87
N VAL A 145 -30.55 16.93 10.48
CA VAL A 145 -32.01 16.95 10.68
C VAL A 145 -32.35 16.68 12.14
N VAL A 146 -31.68 15.73 12.79
CA VAL A 146 -31.91 15.41 14.21
C VAL A 146 -31.56 16.60 15.10
N LYS A 147 -30.49 17.34 14.82
CA LYS A 147 -30.12 18.56 15.57
C LYS A 147 -31.14 19.70 15.41
N THR A 148 -31.91 19.73 14.34
CA THR A 148 -32.90 20.80 14.07
C THR A 148 -34.32 20.42 14.50
N CYS A 149 -34.60 19.14 14.70
CA CYS A 149 -35.91 18.66 15.13
C CYS A 149 -35.82 18.28 16.62
N GLY A 150 -36.42 19.10 17.49
CA GLY A 150 -36.39 18.94 18.95
C GLY A 150 -37.22 17.76 19.49
N THR A 151 -37.48 16.73 18.68
CA THR A 151 -38.24 15.52 19.00
C THR A 151 -37.54 14.29 18.44
N SER A 152 -38.02 13.06 18.71
CA SER A 152 -37.44 11.82 18.18
C SER A 152 -37.66 11.70 16.65
N CYS A 153 -36.85 12.42 15.88
CA CYS A 153 -36.89 12.48 14.41
C CYS A 153 -36.59 11.14 13.72
N GLU A 154 -36.27 10.10 14.49
CA GLU A 154 -35.83 8.79 14.01
C GLU A 154 -36.89 8.04 13.21
N THR A 155 -38.17 8.31 13.48
CA THR A 155 -39.31 7.71 12.77
C THR A 155 -39.62 8.40 11.44
N ILE A 156 -38.96 9.52 11.11
CA ILE A 156 -39.16 10.21 9.84
C ILE A 156 -38.71 9.28 8.70
N PRO A 157 -39.58 8.95 7.73
CA PRO A 157 -39.25 8.01 6.65
C PRO A 157 -37.98 8.38 5.87
N ARG A 158 -37.69 9.68 5.75
CA ARG A 158 -36.48 10.19 5.11
C ARG A 158 -35.21 9.83 5.88
N ILE A 159 -35.19 9.96 7.21
CA ILE A 159 -34.05 9.59 8.06
C ILE A 159 -33.85 8.08 8.04
N SER A 160 -34.93 7.31 8.20
CA SER A 160 -34.90 5.85 8.09
C SER A 160 -34.32 5.39 6.74
N ARG A 161 -34.70 6.05 5.62
CA ARG A 161 -34.13 5.77 4.30
C ARG A 161 -32.63 6.03 4.24
N TRP A 162 -32.15 7.17 4.72
CA TRP A 162 -30.71 7.49 4.70
C TRP A 162 -29.89 6.53 5.58
N ARG A 163 -30.41 6.15 6.76
CA ARG A 163 -29.78 5.13 7.61
C ARG A 163 -29.66 3.78 6.90
N ARG A 164 -30.74 3.30 6.26
CA ARG A 164 -30.69 2.07 5.46
C ARG A 164 -29.67 2.14 4.33
N LEU A 165 -29.56 3.29 3.66
CA LEU A 165 -28.57 3.48 2.61
C LEU A 165 -27.13 3.49 3.17
N ALA A 166 -26.90 4.12 4.32
CA ALA A 166 -25.59 4.09 4.99
C ALA A 166 -25.18 2.66 5.35
N LEU A 167 -26.07 1.91 6.02
CA LEU A 167 -25.82 0.52 6.40
C LEU A 167 -25.58 -0.38 5.17
N ALA A 168 -26.34 -0.18 4.09
CA ALA A 168 -26.13 -0.95 2.86
C ALA A 168 -24.73 -0.74 2.27
N GLU A 169 -24.21 0.49 2.29
CA GLU A 169 -22.87 0.80 1.81
C GLU A 169 -21.79 0.28 2.78
N ILE A 170 -22.00 0.34 4.10
CA ILE A 170 -21.10 -0.25 5.11
C ILE A 170 -21.02 -1.78 4.95
N HIS A 171 -22.16 -2.46 4.83
CA HIS A 171 -22.21 -3.91 4.61
C HIS A 171 -21.52 -4.31 3.30
N ARG A 172 -21.72 -3.52 2.24
CA ARG A 172 -21.01 -3.75 0.98
C ARG A 172 -19.49 -3.70 1.16
N VAL A 173 -18.98 -2.73 1.92
CA VAL A 173 -17.53 -2.67 2.23
C VAL A 173 -17.10 -3.90 3.02
N ARG A 174 -17.87 -4.34 4.02
CA ARG A 174 -17.56 -5.55 4.80
C ARG A 174 -17.49 -6.81 3.94
N ASP A 175 -18.41 -6.96 2.99
CA ASP A 175 -18.39 -8.05 2.03
C ASP A 175 -17.17 -7.96 1.12
N ASP A 176 -16.91 -6.78 0.55
CA ASP A 176 -15.76 -6.56 -0.34
C ASP A 176 -14.40 -6.70 0.38
N ILE A 177 -14.32 -6.45 1.70
CA ILE A 177 -13.15 -6.74 2.54
C ILE A 177 -12.82 -8.24 2.50
N GLN A 178 -13.82 -9.12 2.55
CA GLN A 178 -13.59 -10.57 2.48
C GLN A 178 -13.05 -10.98 1.10
N HIS A 179 -13.58 -10.38 0.04
CA HIS A 179 -13.04 -10.57 -1.31
C HIS A 179 -11.60 -10.06 -1.41
N SER A 180 -11.33 -8.88 -0.88
CA SER A 180 -10.01 -8.24 -0.93
C SER A 180 -8.98 -8.98 -0.08
N ARG A 181 -9.38 -9.61 1.03
CA ARG A 181 -8.53 -10.52 1.82
C ARG A 181 -8.09 -11.75 1.02
N ARG A 182 -8.94 -12.29 0.13
CA ARG A 182 -8.54 -13.39 -0.76
C ARG A 182 -7.55 -12.90 -1.80
N SER A 183 -7.86 -11.79 -2.47
CA SER A 183 -6.95 -11.17 -3.45
C SER A 183 -5.60 -10.81 -2.83
N TYR A 184 -5.59 -10.34 -1.58
CA TYR A 184 -4.39 -10.11 -0.78
C TYR A 184 -3.51 -11.37 -0.66
N LYS A 185 -4.08 -12.49 -0.22
CA LYS A 185 -3.34 -13.75 -0.07
C LYS A 185 -2.76 -14.23 -1.39
N ASP A 186 -3.54 -14.17 -2.47
CA ASP A 186 -3.10 -14.56 -3.80
C ASP A 186 -1.96 -13.66 -4.30
N LEU A 187 -2.07 -12.35 -4.07
CA LEU A 187 -1.05 -11.37 -4.44
C LEU A 187 0.26 -11.59 -3.70
N LEU A 188 0.21 -11.88 -2.39
CA LEU A 188 1.41 -12.23 -1.61
C LEU A 188 2.07 -13.52 -2.12
N ILE A 189 1.29 -14.57 -2.36
CA ILE A 189 1.82 -15.84 -2.89
C ILE A 189 2.47 -15.59 -4.26
N HIS A 190 1.81 -14.81 -5.12
CA HIS A 190 2.35 -14.44 -6.42
C HIS A 190 3.64 -13.63 -6.28
N ASN A 191 3.69 -12.64 -5.38
CA ASN A 191 4.89 -11.85 -5.11
C ASN A 191 6.04 -12.74 -4.62
N HIS A 192 5.80 -13.61 -3.65
CA HIS A 192 6.80 -14.53 -3.13
C HIS A 192 7.35 -15.46 -4.22
N ARG A 193 6.48 -16.04 -5.07
CA ARG A 193 6.89 -16.86 -6.22
C ARG A 193 7.73 -16.05 -7.21
N ARG A 194 7.32 -14.81 -7.48
CA ARG A 194 8.02 -13.91 -8.40
C ARG A 194 9.42 -13.55 -7.89
N LEU A 195 9.53 -13.16 -6.62
CA LEU A 195 10.82 -12.85 -5.98
C LEU A 195 11.73 -14.08 -5.97
N ASN A 196 11.21 -15.27 -5.65
CA ASN A 196 11.98 -16.51 -5.72
C ASN A 196 12.47 -16.82 -7.14
N HIS A 197 11.64 -16.63 -8.15
CA HIS A 197 12.03 -16.81 -9.54
C HIS A 197 13.14 -15.81 -9.95
N LEU A 198 12.99 -14.53 -9.58
CA LEU A 198 14.02 -13.52 -9.82
C LEU A 198 15.34 -13.87 -9.13
N ARG A 199 15.28 -14.40 -7.90
CA ARG A 199 16.46 -14.86 -7.16
C ARG A 199 17.18 -15.98 -7.89
N LYS A 200 16.46 -17.05 -8.27
CA LYS A 200 17.05 -18.18 -9.02
C LYS A 200 17.69 -17.71 -10.32
N ARG A 201 17.03 -16.80 -11.04
CA ARG A 201 17.55 -16.23 -12.29
C ARG A 201 18.81 -15.39 -12.05
N ALA A 202 18.85 -14.57 -11.00
CA ALA A 202 20.02 -13.78 -10.65
C ALA A 202 21.20 -14.67 -10.27
N SER A 203 20.96 -15.72 -9.46
CA SER A 203 21.98 -16.70 -9.09
C SER A 203 22.55 -17.41 -10.31
N SER A 204 21.71 -17.96 -11.20
CA SER A 204 22.18 -18.62 -12.43
C SER A 204 22.99 -17.66 -13.32
N ARG A 205 22.52 -16.44 -13.57
CA ARG A 205 23.28 -15.45 -14.34
C ARG A 205 24.61 -15.06 -13.69
N THR A 206 24.67 -15.09 -12.37
CA THR A 206 25.88 -14.82 -11.60
C THR A 206 26.89 -15.95 -11.79
N THR A 207 26.47 -17.20 -11.64
CA THR A 207 27.30 -18.39 -11.92
C THR A 207 27.83 -18.37 -13.35
N ASP A 208 26.97 -18.16 -14.35
CA ASP A 208 27.39 -18.09 -15.75
C ASP A 208 28.43 -16.98 -15.99
N ALA A 209 28.26 -15.82 -15.34
CA ALA A 209 29.20 -14.73 -15.44
C ALA A 209 30.56 -15.07 -14.81
N ILE A 210 30.57 -15.77 -13.67
CA ILE A 210 31.79 -16.27 -13.02
C ILE A 210 32.51 -17.26 -13.93
N ASP A 211 31.80 -18.24 -14.49
CA ASP A 211 32.38 -19.28 -15.34
C ASP A 211 33.05 -18.68 -16.57
N ILE A 212 32.40 -17.69 -17.22
CA ILE A 212 32.99 -16.96 -18.34
C ILE A 212 34.26 -16.23 -17.92
N LEU A 213 34.27 -15.59 -16.74
CA LEU A 213 35.44 -14.86 -16.26
C LEU A 213 36.60 -15.78 -15.94
N GLN A 214 36.34 -16.90 -15.28
CA GLN A 214 37.35 -17.93 -15.01
C GLN A 214 37.92 -18.51 -16.30
N ALA A 215 37.08 -18.74 -17.31
CA ALA A 215 37.54 -19.20 -18.62
C ALA A 215 38.45 -18.18 -19.31
N CYS A 216 38.12 -16.88 -19.26
CA CYS A 216 38.99 -15.83 -19.80
C CYS A 216 40.35 -15.76 -19.10
N ILE A 217 40.39 -15.89 -17.77
CA ILE A 217 41.64 -15.89 -17.00
C ILE A 217 42.51 -17.11 -17.34
N ARG A 218 41.90 -18.30 -17.51
CA ARG A 218 42.65 -19.51 -17.87
C ARG A 218 43.26 -19.46 -19.27
N GLN A 219 42.79 -18.56 -20.13
CA GLN A 219 43.22 -18.42 -21.53
C GLN A 219 44.19 -17.25 -21.74
N SER A 220 44.40 -16.39 -20.73
CA SER A 220 45.37 -15.28 -20.73
C SER A 220 46.68 -15.71 -20.11
#